data_AF-A0A2E4CS45-F1
#
_entry.id   AF-A0A2E4CS45-F1
#
_cell.length_a   1.000
_cell.length_b   1.000
_cell.length_c   1.000
_cell.angle_alpha   90.00
_cell.angle_beta   90.00
_cell.angle_gamma   90.00
#
_symmetry.space_group_name_H-M   'P 1'
#
loop_
_entity.id
_entity.type
_entity.pdbx_description
1 polymer ?
#
loop_
_entity_poly.entity_id
_entity_poly.type
_entity_poly.pdbx_seq_one_letter_code
_entity_poly.pdbx_strand_id
1 'polypeptide(L)' 'MNRLALRRLARFGLALGSLSFVVGGALIFLDRAVPGDNLMIFGGLALLVCALLLAATPTGDTDARR' A
#
# COMPACT_ATOMS: atom_id res chain seq x y z
N MET A 1 -5.05 14.92 -14.97
CA MET A 1 -4.23 13.73 -14.64
C MET A 1 -5.07 12.48 -14.85
N ASN A 2 -4.49 11.46 -15.51
CA ASN A 2 -5.22 10.28 -15.98
C ASN A 2 -5.71 9.43 -14.78
N ARG A 3 -7.03 9.38 -14.51
CA ARG A 3 -7.62 8.71 -13.32
C ARG A 3 -7.24 7.22 -13.22
N LEU A 4 -7.07 6.57 -14.37
CA LEU A 4 -6.55 5.20 -14.51
C LEU A 4 -5.11 5.04 -13.99
N ALA A 5 -4.25 6.03 -14.22
CA ALA A 5 -2.86 5.99 -13.77
C ALA A 5 -2.78 6.12 -12.25
N LEU A 6 -3.60 6.97 -11.65
CA LEU A 6 -3.67 7.15 -10.19
C LEU A 6 -4.10 5.86 -9.49
N ARG A 7 -5.04 5.10 -10.07
CA ARG A 7 -5.44 3.77 -9.59
C ARG A 7 -4.34 2.72 -9.66
N ARG A 8 -3.65 2.65 -10.79
CA ARG A 8 -2.54 1.70 -10.96
C ARG A 8 -1.43 2.00 -9.95
N LEU A 9 -1.09 3.28 -9.76
CA LEU A 9 -0.13 3.71 -8.75
C LEU A 9 -0.58 3.36 -7.34
N ALA A 10 -1.83 3.64 -6.97
CA ALA A 10 -2.34 3.29 -5.63
C ALA A 10 -2.31 1.77 -5.36
N ARG A 11 -2.62 0.94 -6.37
CA ARG A 11 -2.52 -0.53 -6.27
C ARG A 11 -1.07 -1.00 -6.15
N PHE A 12 -0.15 -0.44 -6.92
CA PHE A 12 1.28 -0.73 -6.80
C PHE A 12 1.82 -0.31 -5.44
N GLY A 13 1.41 0.86 -4.94
CA GLY A 13 1.76 1.34 -3.60
C GLY A 13 1.25 0.42 -2.48
N LEU A 14 0.02 -0.09 -2.60
CA LEU A 14 -0.51 -1.11 -1.68
C LEU A 14 0.30 -2.42 -1.72
N ALA A 15 0.67 -2.89 -2.91
CA ALA A 15 1.48 -4.10 -3.06
C ALA A 15 2.90 -3.93 -2.49
N LEU A 16 3.53 -2.77 -2.69
CA LEU A 16 4.83 -2.46 -2.10
C LEU A 16 4.74 -2.28 -0.57
N GLY A 17 3.70 -1.62 -0.09
CA GLY A 17 3.44 -1.46 1.34
C GLY A 17 3.23 -2.80 2.05
N SER A 18 2.45 -3.71 1.44
CA SER A 18 2.24 -5.05 1.99
C SER A 18 3.52 -5.88 1.98
N LEU A 19 4.31 -5.81 0.90
CA LEU A 19 5.62 -6.47 0.84
C LEU A 19 6.56 -5.97 1.94
N SER A 20 6.65 -4.65 2.14
CA SER A 20 7.45 -4.04 3.21
C SER A 20 7.01 -4.52 4.58
N PHE A 21 5.70 -4.65 4.81
CA PHE A 21 5.16 -5.12 6.07
C PHE A 21 5.53 -6.58 6.36
N VAL A 22 5.42 -7.45 5.34
CA VAL A 22 5.79 -8.87 5.44
C VAL A 22 7.30 -9.04 5.64
N VAL A 23 8.12 -8.29 4.90
CA VAL A 23 9.58 -8.33 5.05
C VAL A 23 9.99 -7.82 6.43
N GLY A 24 9.33 -6.78 6.96
CA GLY A 24 9.54 -6.30 8.32
C GLY A 24 9.28 -7.40 9.36
N GLY A 25 8.15 -8.11 9.25
CA GLY A 25 7.86 -9.25 10.12
C GLY A 25 8.87 -10.39 10.00
N ALA A 26 9.35 -10.68 8.78
CA ALA A 26 10.39 -11.69 8.56
C ALA A 26 11.74 -11.31 9.20
N LEU A 27 12.09 -10.02 9.23
CA LEU A 27 13.30 -9.54 9.91
C LEU A 27 13.20 -9.67 11.43
N ILE A 28 12.03 -9.40 12.01
CA ILE A 28 11.79 -9.62 13.45
C ILE A 28 11.98 -11.11 13.78
N PHE A 29 11.50 -12.01 12.93
CA PHE A 29 11.69 -13.45 13.10
C PHE A 29 13.17 -13.88 13.07
N LEU A 30 14.04 -13.15 12.37
CA LEU A 30 15.48 -13.41 12.28
C LEU A 30 16.29 -12.65 13.36
N ASP A 31 15.68 -12.31 14.50
CA ASP A 31 16.28 -11.53 15.60
C ASP A 31 16.77 -10.13 15.19
N ARG A 32 16.27 -9.58 14.08
CA ARG A 32 16.56 -8.22 13.62
C ARG A 32 15.37 -7.30 13.92
N ALA A 33 15.03 -7.16 15.21
CA ALA A 33 13.86 -6.42 15.68
C ALA A 33 13.84 -4.95 15.23
N VAL A 34 14.93 -4.20 15.45
CA VAL A 34 15.00 -2.75 15.13
C VAL A 34 14.75 -2.44 13.65
N PRO A 35 15.45 -3.05 12.67
CA PRO A 35 15.15 -2.79 11.27
C PRO A 35 13.79 -3.36 10.85
N GLY A 36 13.32 -4.44 11.47
CA GLY A 36 12.01 -5.03 11.23
C GLY A 36 10.85 -4.12 11.63
N ASP A 37 10.90 -3.57 12.84
CA ASP A 37 9.90 -2.60 13.35
C ASP A 37 9.82 -1.36 12.46
N ASN A 38 10.97 -0.80 12.06
CA ASN A 38 11.02 0.35 11.16
C ASN A 38 10.38 0.04 9.80
N LEU A 39 10.63 -1.15 9.24
CA LEU A 39 10.04 -1.58 7.97
C LEU A 39 8.52 -1.81 8.07
N MET A 40 8.06 -2.34 9.20
CA MET A 40 6.63 -2.54 9.46
C MET A 40 5.91 -1.20 9.62
N ILE A 41 6.48 -0.26 10.38
CA ILE A 41 5.90 1.09 10.55
C ILE A 41 5.81 1.79 9.19
N PHE A 42 6.90 1.77 8.41
CA PHE A 42 6.91 2.37 7.08
C PHE A 42 5.90 1.72 6.13
N GLY A 43 5.88 0.38 6.10
CA GLY A 43 4.93 -0.40 5.31
C GLY A 43 3.48 -0.11 5.70
N GLY A 44 3.20 0.00 7.00
CA GLY A 44 1.87 0.30 7.54
C GLY A 44 1.38 1.69 7.17
N LEU A 45 2.25 2.70 7.27
CA LEU A 45 1.95 4.06 6.82
C LEU A 45 1.73 4.11 5.31
N ALA A 46 2.57 3.45 4.52
CA ALA A 46 2.42 3.38 3.06
C ALA A 46 1.10 2.71 2.66
N LEU A 47 0.71 1.61 3.34
CA LEU A 47 -0.57 0.94 3.15
C LEU A 47 -1.74 1.87 3.45
N LEU A 48 -1.71 2.57 4.58
CA LEU A 48 -2.76 3.50 4.97
C LEU A 48 -2.93 4.62 3.93
N VAL A 49 -1.85 5.27 3.54
CA VAL A 49 -1.88 6.37 2.56
C VAL A 49 -2.38 5.87 1.20
N CYS A 50 -1.86 4.73 0.72
CA CYS A 50 -2.28 4.17 -0.57
C CYS A 50 -3.73 3.67 -0.54
N ALA A 51 -4.20 3.14 0.58
CA ALA A 51 -5.60 2.74 0.77
C ALA A 51 -6.54 3.95 0.73
N LEU A 52 -6.18 5.05 1.41
CA LEU A 52 -6.94 6.30 1.36
C LEU A 52 -6.97 6.88 -0.06
N LEU A 53 -5.84 6.89 -0.75
CA LEU A 53 -5.77 7.31 -2.14
C LEU A 53 -6.62 6.44 -3.06
N LEU A 54 -6.61 5.12 -2.85
CA LEU A 54 -7.43 4.19 -3.62
C LEU A 54 -8.93 4.44 -3.37
N ALA A 55 -9.32 4.64 -2.11
CA ALA A 55 -10.70 4.95 -1.71
C ALA A 55 -11.19 6.28 -2.30
N ALA A 56 -10.30 7.27 -2.43
CA ALA A 56 -10.60 8.55 -3.08
C ALA A 56 -10.71 8.46 -4.61
N THR A 57 -10.33 7.33 -5.24
CA THR A 57 -10.53 7.12 -6.69
C THR A 57 -11.87 6.44 -6.98
N PRO A 58 -12.74 7.02 -7.84
CA PRO A 58 -14.07 6.47 -8.12
C PRO A 58 -14.00 5.04 -8.67
N THR A 59 -14.59 4.06 -7.97
CA THR A 59 -14.84 2.67 -8.43
C THR A 59 -15.66 2.71 -9.70
N GLY A 60 -15.27 1.89 -10.68
CA GLY A 60 -15.81 1.91 -12.04
C GLY A 60 -17.31 1.64 -12.14
N ASP A 61 -18.00 1.43 -11.01
CA ASP A 61 -19.46 1.36 -10.92
C ASP A 61 -20.15 2.64 -11.37
N THR A 62 -19.47 3.80 -11.33
CA THR A 62 -20.03 5.04 -11.88
C THR A 62 -19.82 5.18 -13.39
N ASP A 63 -18.81 4.50 -13.97
CA ASP A 63 -18.53 4.52 -15.41
C ASP A 63 -19.36 3.48 -16.19
N ALA A 64 -19.86 2.41 -15.54
CA ALA A 64 -20.71 1.40 -16.18
C ALA A 64 -22.15 1.87 -16.48
N ARG A 65 -22.53 3.10 -16.08
CA ARG A 65 -23.88 3.67 -16.26
C ARG A 65 -24.00 4.68 -17.40
N ARG A 66 -23.01 4.83 -18.28
CA ARG A 66 -23.08 5.78 -19.40
C ARG A 66 -22.76 5.17 -20.74
#